data_AF-A0AAW1WSB8-F1
#
_entry.id   AF-A0AAW1WSB8-F1
#
_cell.length_a   1.000
_cell.length_b   1.000
_cell.length_c   1.000
_cell.angle_alpha   90.00
_cell.angle_beta   90.00
_cell.angle_gamma   90.00
#
_symmetry.space_group_name_H-M   'P 1'
#
loop_
_entity.id
_entity.type
_entity.pdbx_description
1 polymer ?
#
loop_
_entity_poly.entity_id
_entity_poly.type
_entity_poly.pdbx_seq_one_letter_code
_entity_poly.pdbx_strand_id
1 'polypeptide(L)'
;MTFAKLDDSPMFRQQLQGLEESAESLRGRCYKFYKGCRKYTEGLGEAYDGEIAFATALETFGGGHNDLVFAAMGGHVMTKFTIALREIGTYKEVLRSQVEHMLNDRLLHFVNVDLQDLKEARKRFDKASLIYDQAREKFLSLRKSTRMDIAASIEEELNNARSSFEASPIQPGYCTL
;
A
#
# COMPACT_ATOMS: atom_id res chain seq x y z
N MET A 1 -13.61 -5.41 32.64
CA MET A 1 -13.48 -4.17 31.87
C MET A 1 -14.84 -3.90 31.24
N THR A 2 -15.54 -2.86 31.69
CA THR A 2 -16.83 -2.46 31.13
C THR A 2 -16.53 -1.75 29.82
N PHE A 3 -16.67 -2.45 28.70
CA PHE A 3 -16.45 -1.87 27.38
C PHE A 3 -17.44 -0.71 27.19
N ALA A 4 -16.91 0.47 26.85
CA ALA A 4 -17.72 1.64 26.55
C ALA A 4 -18.67 1.29 25.40
N LYS A 5 -19.97 1.53 25.61
CA LYS A 5 -21.03 1.38 24.63
C LYS A 5 -20.58 2.06 23.33
N LEU A 6 -20.37 1.31 22.24
CA LEU A 6 -20.13 1.91 20.94
C LEU A 6 -21.34 2.78 20.60
N ASP A 7 -21.13 4.10 20.51
CA ASP A 7 -22.16 5.02 20.07
C ASP A 7 -22.11 5.10 18.55
N ASP A 8 -22.93 4.28 17.90
CA ASP A 8 -23.09 4.22 16.45
C ASP A 8 -23.87 5.45 15.94
N SER A 9 -23.24 6.61 16.09
CA SER A 9 -23.82 7.89 15.75
C SER A 9 -23.74 8.16 14.24
N PRO A 10 -24.67 8.98 13.68
CA PRO A 10 -24.56 9.45 12.31
C PRO A 10 -23.20 10.11 12.00
N MET A 11 -22.62 10.81 12.99
CA MET A 11 -21.30 11.44 12.87
C MET A 11 -20.18 10.39 12.73
N PHE A 12 -20.21 9.32 13.52
CA PHE A 12 -19.27 8.20 13.39
C PHE A 12 -19.37 7.54 12.00
N ARG A 13 -20.59 7.30 11.52
CA ARG A 13 -20.82 6.74 10.17
C ARG A 13 -20.28 7.64 9.07
N GLN A 14 -20.47 8.95 9.20
CA GLN A 14 -19.93 9.93 8.26
C GLN A 14 -18.39 9.96 8.27
N GLN A 15 -17.77 9.94 9.46
CA GLN A 15 -16.31 9.87 9.60
C GLN A 15 -15.74 8.60 8.97
N LEU A 16 -16.39 7.46 9.19
CA LEU A 16 -15.98 6.18 8.63
C LEU A 16 -16.06 6.16 7.09
N GLN A 17 -17.12 6.75 6.52
CA GLN A 17 -17.22 6.93 5.07
C GLN A 17 -16.11 7.82 4.52
N GLY A 18 -15.80 8.95 5.18
CA GLY A 18 -14.70 9.83 4.77
C GLY A 18 -13.33 9.15 4.79
N LEU A 19 -13.08 8.28 5.78
CA LEU A 19 -11.87 7.46 5.84
C LEU A 19 -11.80 6.45 4.70
N GLU A 20 -12.93 5.84 4.33
CA GLU A 20 -13.02 4.89 3.21
C GLU A 20 -12.70 5.56 1.86
N GLU A 21 -13.28 6.72 1.61
CA GLU A 21 -13.00 7.53 0.41
C GLU A 21 -11.52 7.95 0.37
N SER A 22 -10.95 8.33 1.52
CA SER A 22 -9.54 8.70 1.65
C SER A 22 -8.62 7.51 1.39
N ALA A 23 -8.96 6.32 1.88
CA ALA A 23 -8.21 5.09 1.66
C ALA A 23 -8.21 4.67 0.19
N GLU A 24 -9.34 4.79 -0.51
CA GLU A 24 -9.42 4.48 -1.93
C GLU A 24 -8.66 5.51 -2.79
N SER A 25 -8.74 6.80 -2.43
CA SER A 25 -7.91 7.85 -3.05
C SER A 25 -6.41 7.59 -2.85
N LEU A 26 -6.00 7.18 -1.63
CA LEU A 26 -4.62 6.80 -1.33
C LEU A 26 -4.18 5.60 -2.17
N ARG A 27 -5.02 4.56 -2.28
CA ARG A 27 -4.78 3.39 -3.14
C ARG A 27 -4.49 3.80 -4.57
N GLY A 28 -5.31 4.67 -5.15
CA GLY A 28 -5.12 5.19 -6.51
C GLY A 28 -3.80 5.95 -6.68
N ARG A 29 -3.44 6.81 -5.71
CA ARG A 29 -2.17 7.54 -5.73
C ARG A 29 -0.96 6.61 -5.63
N CYS A 30 -1.00 5.61 -4.76
CA CYS A 30 0.06 4.60 -4.63
C CYS A 30 0.27 3.84 -5.94
N TYR A 31 -0.79 3.38 -6.60
CA TYR A 31 -0.68 2.69 -7.89
C TYR A 31 -0.10 3.58 -9.00
N LYS A 32 -0.51 4.85 -9.06
CA LYS A 32 0.04 5.80 -10.02
C LYS A 32 1.53 6.04 -9.79
N PHE A 33 1.93 6.17 -8.53
CA PHE A 33 3.33 6.36 -8.15
C PHE A 33 4.18 5.12 -8.48
N TYR A 34 3.71 3.91 -8.14
CA TYR A 34 4.36 2.64 -8.51
C TYR A 34 4.63 2.53 -10.02
N LYS A 35 3.63 2.86 -10.86
CA LYS A 35 3.82 2.87 -12.32
C LYS A 35 4.89 3.88 -12.75
N GLY A 36 4.98 5.02 -12.08
CA GLY A 36 6.04 6.00 -12.29
C GLY A 36 7.42 5.45 -11.93
N CYS A 37 7.53 4.78 -10.77
CA CYS A 37 8.77 4.13 -10.33
C CYS A 37 9.24 3.06 -11.33
N ARG A 38 8.34 2.21 -11.85
CA ARG A 38 8.72 1.22 -12.88
C ARG A 38 9.30 1.86 -14.14
N LYS A 39 8.63 2.88 -14.68
CA LYS A 39 9.13 3.62 -15.86
C LYS A 39 10.48 4.26 -15.59
N TYR A 40 10.68 4.80 -14.39
CA TYR A 40 11.95 5.37 -13.98
C TYR A 40 13.06 4.31 -13.93
N THR A 41 12.80 3.15 -13.32
CA THR A 41 13.78 2.05 -13.26
C THR A 41 14.10 1.44 -14.63
N GLU A 42 13.12 1.38 -15.54
CA GLU A 42 13.33 1.00 -16.94
C GLU A 42 14.27 1.99 -17.63
N GLY A 43 14.01 3.30 -17.52
CA GLY A 43 14.87 4.33 -18.08
C GLY A 43 16.28 4.37 -17.46
N LEU A 44 16.42 4.05 -16.18
CA LEU A 44 17.73 3.86 -15.55
C LEU A 44 18.51 2.71 -16.18
N GLY A 45 17.85 1.59 -16.47
CA GLY A 45 18.46 0.43 -17.13
C GLY A 45 18.92 0.76 -18.55
N GLU A 46 18.07 1.39 -19.36
CA GLU A 46 18.43 1.83 -20.70
C GLU A 46 19.63 2.80 -20.71
N ALA A 47 19.64 3.75 -19.77
CA ALA A 47 20.74 4.69 -19.63
C ALA A 47 22.05 4.01 -19.17
N TYR A 48 21.95 3.02 -18.27
CA TYR A 48 23.08 2.19 -17.87
C TYR A 48 23.67 1.44 -19.06
N ASP A 49 22.84 0.75 -19.85
CA ASP A 49 23.29 -0.02 -21.01
C ASP A 49 23.98 0.88 -22.04
N GLY A 50 23.42 2.07 -22.30
CA GLY A 50 24.00 3.05 -23.20
C GLY A 50 25.37 3.57 -22.74
N GLU A 51 25.51 3.89 -21.45
CA GLU A 51 26.77 4.35 -20.88
C GLU A 51 27.85 3.25 -20.86
N ILE A 52 27.47 2.01 -20.54
CA ILE A 52 28.38 0.87 -20.58
C ILE A 52 28.83 0.57 -22.01
N ALA A 53 27.93 0.64 -22.99
CA ALA A 53 28.28 0.49 -24.40
C ALA A 53 29.28 1.57 -24.84
N PHE A 54 29.06 2.83 -24.45
CA PHE A 54 29.97 3.92 -24.76
C PHE A 54 31.33 3.77 -24.06
N ALA A 55 31.36 3.42 -22.78
CA ALA A 55 32.60 3.14 -22.05
C ALA A 55 33.40 1.99 -22.71
N THR A 56 32.71 0.94 -23.14
CA THR A 56 33.33 -0.19 -23.86
C THR A 56 33.89 0.23 -25.22
N ALA A 57 33.20 1.12 -25.93
CA ALA A 57 33.69 1.68 -27.19
C ALA A 57 34.96 2.53 -26.99
N LEU A 58 35.02 3.33 -25.91
CA LEU A 58 36.23 4.09 -25.55
C LEU A 58 37.42 3.19 -25.24
N GLU A 59 37.21 2.12 -24.48
CA GLU A 59 38.24 1.12 -24.20
C GLU A 59 38.72 0.41 -25.47
N THR A 60 37.78 0.03 -26.34
CA THR A 60 38.08 -0.65 -27.61
C THR A 60 38.86 0.25 -28.55
N PHE A 61 38.46 1.52 -28.65
CA PHE A 61 39.18 2.54 -29.42
C PHE A 61 40.61 2.75 -28.89
N GLY A 62 40.78 2.66 -27.56
CA GLY A 62 42.05 2.95 -26.93
C GLY A 62 43.15 1.93 -27.09
N GLY A 63 42.84 0.75 -27.62
CA GLY A 63 43.84 -0.31 -27.76
C GLY A 63 44.43 -0.75 -26.41
N GLY A 64 45.59 -1.40 -26.46
CA GLY A 64 46.27 -1.91 -25.26
C GLY A 64 47.04 -0.83 -24.49
N HIS A 65 47.49 -1.19 -23.27
CA HIS A 65 48.21 -0.30 -22.34
C HIS A 65 49.49 0.39 -22.87
N ASN A 66 49.99 0.00 -24.05
CA ASN A 66 51.25 0.48 -24.63
C ASN A 66 51.10 1.06 -26.05
N ASP A 67 49.88 1.42 -26.46
CA ASP A 67 49.67 2.04 -27.78
C ASP A 67 50.10 3.52 -27.76
N LEU A 68 51.21 3.81 -28.45
CA LEU A 68 51.80 5.14 -28.57
C LEU A 68 50.89 6.12 -29.33
N VAL A 69 50.07 5.63 -30.27
CA VAL A 69 49.12 6.45 -31.03
C VAL A 69 47.96 6.83 -30.13
N PHE A 70 47.45 5.90 -29.33
CA PHE A 70 46.40 6.19 -28.34
C PHE A 70 46.87 7.18 -27.28
N ALA A 71 48.09 7.01 -26.76
CA ALA A 71 48.67 7.95 -25.80
C ALA A 71 48.73 9.37 -26.37
N ALA A 72 49.15 9.51 -27.64
CA ALA A 72 49.21 10.80 -28.33
C ALA A 72 47.83 11.44 -28.58
N MET A 73 46.77 10.63 -28.75
CA MET A 73 45.39 11.11 -28.91
C MET A 73 44.68 11.45 -27.59
N GLY A 74 45.40 11.46 -26.47
CA GLY A 74 44.84 11.78 -25.17
C GLY A 74 44.23 10.57 -24.45
N GLY A 75 44.78 9.38 -24.67
CA GLY A 75 44.26 8.13 -24.09
C GLY A 75 44.06 8.16 -22.57
N HIS A 76 44.94 8.85 -21.82
CA HIS A 76 44.76 9.03 -20.37
C HIS A 76 43.41 9.67 -20.03
N VAL A 77 42.93 10.61 -20.86
CA VAL A 77 41.68 11.34 -20.63
C VAL A 77 40.52 10.40 -20.88
N MET A 78 40.57 9.62 -21.96
CA MET A 78 39.56 8.62 -22.31
C MET A 78 39.43 7.53 -21.23
N THR A 79 40.55 7.08 -20.64
CA THR A 79 40.55 6.16 -19.50
C THR A 79 39.81 6.75 -18.29
N LYS A 80 40.01 8.04 -17.99
CA LYS A 80 39.28 8.71 -16.88
C LYS A 80 37.77 8.75 -17.15
N PHE A 81 37.34 9.06 -18.37
CA PHE A 81 35.93 9.01 -18.75
C PHE A 81 35.34 7.62 -18.58
N THR A 82 36.05 6.60 -19.04
CA THR A 82 35.64 5.19 -18.93
C THR A 82 35.42 4.79 -17.47
N ILE A 83 36.37 5.09 -16.58
CA ILE A 83 36.26 4.79 -15.15
C ILE A 83 35.05 5.51 -14.56
N ALA A 84 34.90 6.81 -14.82
CA ALA A 84 33.78 7.60 -14.31
C ALA A 84 32.41 7.07 -14.79
N LEU A 85 32.29 6.68 -16.07
CA LEU A 85 31.06 6.11 -16.62
C LEU A 85 30.71 4.76 -15.97
N ARG A 86 31.70 3.91 -15.73
CA ARG A 86 31.50 2.62 -15.03
C ARG A 86 31.08 2.83 -13.57
N GLU A 87 31.66 3.82 -12.91
CA GLU A 87 31.29 4.19 -11.54
C GLU A 87 29.85 4.74 -11.48
N ILE A 88 29.48 5.66 -12.37
CA ILE A 88 28.11 6.17 -12.52
C ILE A 88 27.14 5.01 -12.77
N GLY A 89 27.48 4.08 -13.67
CA GLY A 89 26.67 2.91 -13.96
C GLY A 89 26.42 2.04 -12.71
N THR A 90 27.45 1.87 -11.87
CA THR A 90 27.31 1.14 -10.59
C THR A 90 26.30 1.83 -9.67
N TYR A 91 26.39 3.15 -9.51
CA TYR A 91 25.43 3.88 -8.67
C TYR A 91 24.01 3.87 -9.24
N LYS A 92 23.83 3.84 -10.57
CA LYS A 92 22.51 3.69 -11.19
C LYS A 92 21.87 2.34 -10.90
N GLU A 93 22.63 1.26 -10.98
CA GLU A 93 22.13 -0.08 -10.64
C GLU A 93 21.78 -0.19 -9.15
N VAL A 94 22.59 0.40 -8.26
CA VAL A 94 22.24 0.53 -6.84
C VAL A 94 20.93 1.29 -6.68
N LEU A 95 20.79 2.46 -7.31
CA LEU A 95 19.57 3.27 -7.23
C LEU A 95 18.35 2.51 -7.73
N ARG A 96 18.47 1.82 -8.87
CA ARG A 96 17.42 0.97 -9.44
C ARG A 96 16.99 -0.12 -8.45
N SER A 97 17.95 -0.81 -7.82
CA SER A 97 17.66 -1.83 -6.79
C SER A 97 16.94 -1.23 -5.57
N GLN A 98 17.38 -0.06 -5.11
CA GLN A 98 16.76 0.62 -3.96
C GLN A 98 15.31 1.05 -4.27
N VAL A 99 15.04 1.55 -5.47
CA VAL A 99 13.67 1.89 -5.91
C VAL A 99 12.80 0.64 -5.97
N GLU A 100 13.31 -0.48 -6.46
CA GLU A 100 12.53 -1.72 -6.52
C GLU A 100 12.23 -2.27 -5.10
N HIS A 101 13.26 -2.46 -4.28
CA HIS A 101 13.09 -3.19 -3.01
C HIS A 101 12.68 -2.33 -1.82
N MET A 102 13.18 -1.10 -1.73
CA MET A 102 12.88 -0.25 -0.58
C MET A 102 11.57 0.50 -0.76
N LEU A 103 11.21 0.79 -2.02
CA LEU A 103 10.07 1.63 -2.34
C LEU A 103 8.93 0.83 -2.97
N ASN A 104 9.15 0.15 -4.10
CA ASN A 104 8.07 -0.55 -4.80
C ASN A 104 7.50 -1.71 -3.98
N ASP A 105 8.35 -2.59 -3.43
CA ASP A 105 7.90 -3.74 -2.63
C ASP A 105 7.09 -3.30 -1.40
N ARG A 106 7.57 -2.28 -0.68
CA ARG A 106 6.86 -1.72 0.49
C ARG A 106 5.53 -1.09 0.10
N LEU A 107 5.51 -0.33 -0.99
CA LEU A 107 4.30 0.34 -1.48
C LEU A 107 3.25 -0.67 -1.94
N LEU A 108 3.66 -1.72 -2.64
CA LEU A 108 2.77 -2.80 -3.07
C LEU A 108 2.26 -3.61 -1.88
N HIS A 109 3.10 -3.89 -0.88
CA HIS A 109 2.66 -4.55 0.35
C HIS A 109 1.57 -3.73 1.05
N PHE A 110 1.83 -2.44 1.27
CA PHE A 110 0.85 -1.53 1.88
C PHE A 110 -0.49 -1.52 1.12
N VAL A 111 -0.45 -1.47 -0.21
CA VAL A 111 -1.67 -1.40 -1.03
C VAL A 111 -2.43 -2.73 -1.08
N ASN A 112 -1.72 -3.85 -1.18
CA ASN A 112 -2.33 -5.16 -1.43
C ASN A 112 -2.65 -5.94 -0.15
N VAL A 113 -1.99 -5.60 0.96
CA VAL A 113 -2.20 -6.22 2.27
C VAL A 113 -2.92 -5.24 3.16
N ASP A 114 -2.25 -4.19 3.63
CA ASP A 114 -2.79 -3.29 4.67
C ASP A 114 -4.11 -2.61 4.24
N LEU A 115 -4.13 -1.98 3.06
CA LEU A 115 -5.34 -1.33 2.54
C LEU A 115 -6.42 -2.35 2.14
N GLN A 116 -6.06 -3.59 1.81
CA GLN A 116 -7.03 -4.63 1.50
C GLN A 116 -7.68 -5.17 2.78
N ASP A 117 -6.90 -5.43 3.81
CA ASP A 117 -7.37 -5.87 5.13
C ASP A 117 -8.32 -4.84 5.75
N LEU A 118 -8.00 -3.54 5.63
CA LEU A 118 -8.89 -2.45 6.05
C LEU A 118 -10.22 -2.49 5.31
N LYS A 119 -10.21 -2.71 3.99
CA LYS A 119 -11.43 -2.82 3.17
C LYS A 119 -12.27 -4.03 3.58
N GLU A 120 -11.64 -5.15 3.90
CA GLU A 120 -12.36 -6.33 4.37
C GLU A 120 -12.91 -6.16 5.79
N ALA A 121 -12.16 -5.53 6.69
CA ALA A 121 -12.64 -5.16 8.03
C ALA A 121 -13.86 -4.25 7.95
N ARG A 122 -13.85 -3.28 7.03
CA ARG A 122 -15.00 -2.42 6.73
C ARG A 122 -16.23 -3.21 6.30
N LYS A 123 -16.06 -4.13 5.34
CA LYS A 123 -17.14 -5.02 4.88
C LYS A 123 -17.70 -5.90 6.01
N ARG A 124 -16.84 -6.40 6.90
CA ARG A 124 -17.26 -7.18 8.09
C ARG A 124 -18.06 -6.30 9.06
N PHE A 125 -17.60 -5.07 9.31
CA PHE A 125 -18.32 -4.10 10.14
C PHE A 125 -19.71 -3.79 9.58
N ASP A 126 -19.84 -3.49 8.27
CA ASP A 126 -21.15 -3.20 7.66
C ASP A 126 -22.12 -4.37 7.77
N LYS A 127 -21.61 -5.60 7.59
CA LYS A 127 -22.42 -6.81 7.78
C LYS A 127 -22.88 -6.95 9.22
N ALA A 128 -22.00 -6.75 10.20
CA ALA A 128 -22.36 -6.84 11.61
C ALA A 128 -23.36 -5.75 12.03
N SER A 129 -23.18 -4.52 11.51
CA SER A 129 -24.12 -3.41 11.70
C SER A 129 -25.51 -3.78 11.18
N LEU A 130 -25.61 -4.28 9.95
CA LEU A 130 -26.89 -4.63 9.34
C LEU A 130 -27.61 -5.73 10.15
N ILE A 131 -26.88 -6.75 10.62
CA ILE A 131 -27.44 -7.83 11.44
C ILE A 131 -27.94 -7.28 12.78
N TYR A 132 -27.18 -6.38 13.41
CA TYR A 132 -27.58 -5.74 14.65
C TYR A 132 -28.84 -4.88 14.49
N ASP A 133 -28.93 -4.08 13.42
CA ASP A 133 -30.10 -3.27 13.12
C ASP A 133 -31.35 -4.15 12.91
N GLN A 134 -31.23 -5.25 12.15
CA GLN A 134 -32.31 -6.21 11.95
C GLN A 134 -32.77 -6.88 13.25
N ALA A 135 -31.84 -7.32 14.10
CA ALA A 135 -32.16 -7.93 15.39
C ALA A 135 -32.84 -6.93 16.34
N ARG A 136 -32.39 -5.67 16.31
CA ARG A 136 -32.98 -4.57 17.08
C ARG A 136 -34.40 -4.25 16.62
N GLU A 137 -34.66 -4.19 15.32
CA GLU A 137 -36.02 -4.00 14.78
C GLU A 137 -36.96 -5.15 15.18
N LYS A 138 -36.51 -6.40 15.07
CA LYS A 138 -37.27 -7.57 15.55
C LYS A 138 -37.63 -7.44 17.03
N PHE A 139 -36.66 -7.09 17.87
CA PHE A 139 -36.88 -6.90 19.30
C PHE A 139 -37.88 -5.79 19.60
N LEU A 140 -37.78 -4.65 18.91
CA LEU A 140 -38.71 -3.53 19.07
C LEU A 140 -40.14 -3.83 18.59
N SER A 141 -40.31 -4.82 17.71
CA SER A 141 -41.62 -5.27 17.23
C SER A 141 -42.37 -6.21 18.17
N LEU A 142 -41.75 -6.63 19.28
CA LEU A 142 -42.37 -7.50 20.28
C LEU A 142 -43.63 -6.87 20.87
N ARG A 143 -44.71 -7.65 20.96
CA ARG A 143 -45.97 -7.24 21.61
C ARG A 143 -46.01 -7.78 23.04
N LYS A 144 -46.79 -7.12 23.91
CA LYS A 144 -47.03 -7.63 25.27
C LYS A 144 -47.65 -9.03 25.33
N SER A 145 -48.30 -9.45 24.25
CA SER A 145 -48.90 -10.79 24.09
C SER A 145 -47.95 -11.83 23.47
N THR A 146 -46.72 -11.45 23.09
CA THR A 146 -45.76 -12.40 22.53
C THR A 146 -45.42 -13.46 23.57
N ARG A 147 -45.35 -14.72 23.15
CA ARG A 147 -45.00 -15.81 24.06
C ARG A 147 -43.59 -15.61 24.61
N MET A 148 -43.42 -15.96 25.88
CA MET A 148 -42.18 -15.73 26.63
C MET A 148 -40.97 -16.45 26.00
N ASP A 149 -41.16 -17.64 25.42
CA ASP A 149 -40.11 -18.41 24.74
C ASP A 149 -39.62 -17.71 23.46
N ILE A 150 -40.54 -17.14 22.68
CA ILE A 150 -40.22 -16.38 21.47
C ILE A 150 -39.51 -15.06 21.83
N ALA A 151 -39.98 -14.37 22.88
CA ALA A 151 -39.36 -13.14 23.35
C ALA A 151 -37.92 -13.38 23.81
N ALA A 152 -37.68 -14.45 24.59
CA ALA A 152 -36.34 -14.82 25.05
C ALA A 152 -35.38 -15.14 23.89
N SER A 153 -35.86 -15.88 22.88
CA SER A 153 -35.06 -16.17 21.68
C SER A 153 -34.65 -14.90 20.92
N ILE A 154 -35.56 -13.93 20.78
CA ILE A 154 -35.28 -12.66 20.07
C ILE A 154 -34.31 -11.79 20.89
N GLU A 155 -34.41 -11.81 22.22
CA GLU A 155 -33.46 -11.12 23.10
C GLU A 155 -32.05 -11.74 23.04
N GLU A 156 -31.97 -13.07 22.96
CA GLU A 156 -30.70 -13.79 22.74
C GLU A 156 -30.10 -13.45 21.36
N GLU A 157 -30.91 -13.46 20.29
CA GLU A 157 -30.48 -13.02 18.95
C GLU A 157 -29.92 -11.58 18.97
N LEU A 158 -30.59 -10.66 19.66
CA LEU A 158 -30.13 -9.27 19.80
C LEU A 158 -28.80 -9.18 20.55
N ASN A 159 -28.64 -9.90 21.66
CA ASN A 159 -27.41 -9.92 22.42
C ASN A 159 -26.24 -10.47 21.60
N ASN A 160 -26.45 -11.57 20.86
CA ASN A 160 -25.43 -12.15 19.97
C ASN A 160 -25.04 -11.19 18.85
N ALA A 161 -26.02 -10.56 18.20
CA ALA A 161 -25.76 -9.57 17.14
C ALA A 161 -24.99 -8.36 17.67
N ARG A 162 -25.33 -7.88 18.87
CA ARG A 162 -24.65 -6.79 19.54
C ARG A 162 -23.19 -7.13 19.86
N SER A 163 -22.93 -8.31 20.42
CA SER A 163 -21.56 -8.76 20.69
C SER A 163 -20.73 -8.85 19.42
N SER A 164 -21.30 -9.32 18.30
CA SER A 164 -20.61 -9.36 17.01
C SER A 164 -20.31 -7.97 16.44
N PHE A 165 -21.20 -7.01 16.64
CA PHE A 165 -21.00 -5.61 16.22
C PHE A 165 -19.91 -4.94 17.06
N GLU A 166 -19.96 -5.11 18.38
CA GLU A 166 -19.00 -4.52 19.32
C GLU A 166 -17.59 -5.13 19.21
N ALA A 167 -17.49 -6.41 18.81
CA ALA A 167 -16.23 -7.10 18.57
C ALA A 167 -15.53 -6.68 17.26
N SER A 168 -16.16 -5.83 16.44
CA SER A 168 -15.54 -5.35 15.20
C SER A 168 -14.36 -4.42 15.51
N PRO A 169 -13.21 -4.58 14.83
CA PRO A 169 -12.01 -3.77 15.08
C PRO A 169 -12.17 -2.28 14.73
N ILE A 170 -13.23 -1.92 13.99
CA ILE A 170 -13.55 -0.54 13.66
C ILE A 170 -14.40 0.04 14.80
N GLN A 171 -13.74 0.74 15.73
CA GLN A 171 -14.39 1.39 16.86
C GLN A 171 -14.20 2.91 16.83
N PRO A 172 -15.18 3.70 17.36
CA PRO A 172 -15.15 5.17 17.38
C PRO A 172 -13.87 5.80 17.98
N GLY A 173 -13.17 5.09 18.87
CA GLY A 173 -11.94 5.55 19.51
C GLY A 173 -10.64 5.26 18.75
N TYR A 174 -10.68 4.55 17.62
CA TYR A 174 -9.51 4.20 16.81
C TYR A 174 -9.52 4.85 15.41
N CYS A 175 -10.54 5.66 15.10
CA CYS A 175 -10.65 6.42 13.85
C CYS A 175 -9.90 7.76 13.87
N THR A 176 -8.80 7.85 14.62
CA THR A 176 -7.85 8.98 14.54
C THR A 176 -6.51 8.43 14.10
N LEU A 177 -6.24 8.52 12.79
CA LEU A 177 -4.89 8.64 12.26
C LEU A 177 -4.44 10.09 12.39
#